data_AF-A0A2V5M472-F1
#
_entry.id   AF-A0A2V5M472-F1
#
_cell.length_a   1.000
_cell.length_b   1.000
_cell.length_c   1.000
_cell.angle_alpha   90.00
_cell.angle_beta   90.00
_cell.angle_gamma   90.00
#
_symmetry.space_group_name_H-M   'P 1'
#
loop_
_entity.id
_entity.type
_entity.pdbx_description
1 polymer ?
#
loop_
_entity_poly.entity_id
_entity_poly.type
_entity_poly.pdbx_seq_one_letter_code
_entity_poly.pdbx_strand_id
1 'polypeptide(L)'
;IYRYKRYDDVRIVFAPEQQMAFYGGDPDNFEYPRFDLDICIFRAYENGQPARIEHYLKWNSRGPSDGDLIFVSGNPGRTDRQLTVEEMADRRDREVPTWLEMFNRREVLLQAWGERSFENARRAR
;
A
#
# COMPACT_ATOMS: atom_id res chain seq x y z
N ILE A 1 -10.83 25.27 2.83
CA ILE A 1 -11.24 23.90 3.20
C ILE A 1 -11.54 23.13 1.92
N TYR A 2 -10.97 21.95 1.75
CA TYR A 2 -11.20 21.09 0.58
C TYR A 2 -12.62 20.52 0.58
N ARG A 3 -13.21 20.36 -0.61
CA ARG A 3 -14.51 19.71 -0.80
C ARG A 3 -14.33 18.50 -1.69
N TYR A 4 -14.90 17.38 -1.27
CA TYR A 4 -14.78 16.12 -2.00
C TYR A 4 -16.17 15.60 -2.34
N LYS A 5 -16.31 15.07 -3.55
CA LYS A 5 -17.40 14.17 -3.88
C LYS A 5 -17.05 12.80 -3.30
N ARG A 6 -17.99 12.22 -2.53
CA ARG A 6 -17.83 10.90 -1.92
C ARG A 6 -18.68 9.88 -2.67
N TYR A 7 -18.10 8.73 -2.97
CA TYR A 7 -18.79 7.57 -3.53
C TYR A 7 -18.86 6.51 -2.43
N ASP A 8 -20.07 6.16 -2.02
CA ASP A 8 -20.31 5.15 -0.98
C ASP A 8 -20.59 3.75 -1.54
N ASP A 9 -20.89 3.65 -2.84
CA ASP A 9 -21.00 2.38 -3.57
C ASP A 9 -19.77 2.21 -4.47
N VAL A 10 -18.80 1.43 -4.01
CA VAL A 10 -17.57 1.11 -4.73
C VAL A 10 -17.41 -0.41 -4.76
N ARG A 11 -17.33 -0.97 -5.97
CA ARG A 11 -17.35 -2.42 -6.18
C ARG A 11 -16.04 -2.88 -6.80
N ILE A 12 -15.56 -4.04 -6.38
CA ILE A 12 -14.40 -4.69 -6.99
C ILE A 12 -14.75 -5.11 -8.43
N VAL A 13 -13.82 -4.87 -9.35
CA VAL A 13 -13.91 -5.28 -10.76
C VAL A 13 -12.83 -6.30 -11.08
N PHE A 14 -11.64 -6.11 -10.52
CA PHE A 14 -10.50 -7.01 -10.71
C PHE A 14 -9.58 -6.97 -9.50
N ALA A 15 -9.10 -8.13 -9.10
CA ALA A 15 -7.94 -8.32 -8.26
C ALA A 15 -7.19 -9.57 -8.75
N PRO A 16 -5.86 -9.54 -8.84
CA PRO A 16 -5.07 -10.72 -9.15
C PRO A 16 -5.02 -11.67 -7.95
N GLU A 17 -4.58 -12.91 -8.19
CA GLU A 17 -4.31 -13.86 -7.11
C GLU A 17 -3.21 -13.33 -6.17
N GLN A 18 -3.28 -13.70 -4.90
CA GLN A 18 -2.34 -13.22 -3.88
C GLN A 18 -0.88 -13.49 -4.27
N GLN A 19 -0.59 -14.65 -4.89
CA GLN A 19 0.76 -15.00 -5.31
C GLN A 19 1.34 -14.06 -6.37
N MET A 20 0.48 -13.39 -7.16
CA MET A 20 0.89 -12.41 -8.16
C MET A 20 1.03 -11.01 -7.55
N ALA A 21 0.07 -10.59 -6.72
CA ALA A 21 0.09 -9.28 -6.07
C ALA A 21 1.14 -9.15 -4.96
N PHE A 22 1.52 -10.27 -4.33
CA PHE A 22 2.50 -10.33 -3.25
C PHE A 22 3.68 -11.22 -3.64
N TYR A 23 4.04 -11.22 -4.92
CA TYR A 23 5.21 -11.94 -5.41
C TYR A 23 6.48 -11.41 -4.74
N GLY A 24 7.38 -12.31 -4.34
CA GLY A 24 8.57 -11.96 -3.56
C GLY A 24 8.33 -11.85 -2.05
N GLY A 25 7.08 -11.59 -1.63
CA GLY A 25 6.67 -11.54 -0.24
C GLY A 25 7.36 -10.44 0.56
N ASP A 26 7.50 -10.66 1.88
CA ASP A 26 8.17 -9.71 2.77
C ASP A 26 9.63 -9.39 2.36
N PRO A 27 10.46 -10.36 1.89
CA PRO A 27 11.82 -10.06 1.44
C PRO A 27 11.93 -9.03 0.32
N ASP A 28 10.97 -8.97 -0.60
CA ASP A 28 10.96 -8.03 -1.71
C ASP A 28 10.22 -6.72 -1.36
N ASN A 29 9.66 -6.62 -0.15
CA ASN A 29 8.98 -5.40 0.27
C ASN A 29 10.00 -4.28 0.53
N PHE A 30 9.73 -3.10 -0.01
CA PHE A 30 10.66 -1.95 -0.05
C PHE A 30 11.95 -2.15 -0.87
N GLU A 31 12.02 -3.17 -1.71
CA GLU A 31 13.17 -3.43 -2.58
C GLU A 31 12.94 -3.03 -4.05
N TYR A 32 14.04 -2.84 -4.78
CA TYR A 32 14.07 -2.69 -6.24
C TYR A 32 15.29 -3.45 -6.80
N PRO A 33 15.16 -4.26 -7.88
CA PRO A 33 13.97 -4.45 -8.72
C PRO A 33 12.86 -5.26 -8.02
N ARG A 34 11.61 -5.05 -8.47
CA ARG A 34 10.41 -5.70 -7.93
C ARG A 34 9.52 -6.18 -9.06
N PHE A 35 8.85 -7.32 -8.86
CA PHE A 35 8.18 -8.08 -9.93
C PHE A 35 6.73 -8.47 -9.61
N ASP A 36 6.14 -7.94 -8.54
CA ASP A 36 4.73 -8.16 -8.23
C ASP A 36 3.80 -7.32 -9.11
N LEU A 37 2.56 -7.80 -9.24
CA LEU A 37 1.46 -7.08 -9.88
C LEU A 37 0.51 -6.55 -8.80
N ASP A 38 0.98 -5.58 -8.02
CA ASP A 38 0.22 -4.98 -6.91
C ASP A 38 -0.81 -3.95 -7.41
N ILE A 39 -1.92 -4.45 -7.96
CA ILE A 39 -3.05 -3.63 -8.43
C ILE A 39 -4.40 -4.25 -8.05
N CYS A 40 -5.39 -3.39 -7.80
CA CYS A 40 -6.80 -3.75 -7.81
C CYS A 40 -7.59 -2.70 -8.60
N ILE A 41 -8.60 -3.14 -9.34
CA ILE A 41 -9.50 -2.25 -10.08
C ILE A 41 -10.86 -2.26 -9.41
N PHE A 42 -11.33 -1.06 -9.11
CA PHE A 42 -12.66 -0.81 -8.55
C PHE A 42 -13.47 0.06 -9.50
N ARG A 43 -14.79 0.02 -9.33
CA ARG A 43 -15.72 0.90 -10.02
C ARG A 43 -16.65 1.57 -9.01
N ALA A 44 -16.72 2.89 -9.06
CA ALA A 44 -17.68 3.67 -8.31
C ALA A 44 -19.06 3.64 -8.99
N TYR A 45 -20.11 3.67 -8.19
CA TYR A 45 -21.51 3.68 -8.60
C TYR A 45 -22.26 4.86 -7.96
N GLU A 46 -23.25 5.37 -8.67
CA GLU A 46 -24.22 6.37 -8.18
C GLU A 46 -25.61 5.92 -8.58
N ASN A 47 -26.54 5.87 -7.61
CA ASN A 47 -27.93 5.44 -7.83
C ASN A 47 -28.03 4.07 -8.52
N GLY A 48 -27.15 3.14 -8.14
CA GLY A 48 -27.11 1.78 -8.69
C GLY A 48 -26.51 1.66 -10.10
N GLN A 49 -26.07 2.76 -10.72
CA GLN A 49 -25.46 2.77 -12.05
C GLN A 49 -23.97 3.13 -11.96
N PRO A 50 -23.12 2.68 -12.89
CA PRO A 50 -21.72 3.12 -12.96
C PRO A 50 -21.62 4.64 -12.96
N ALA A 51 -20.77 5.19 -12.09
CA ALA A 51 -20.59 6.64 -11.99
C ALA A 51 -20.08 7.22 -13.32
N ARG A 52 -20.69 8.33 -13.76
CA ARG A 52 -20.24 9.04 -14.98
C ARG A 52 -19.11 9.99 -14.60
N ILE A 53 -17.90 9.68 -15.07
CA ILE A 53 -16.70 10.47 -14.80
C ILE A 53 -16.38 11.31 -16.04
N GLU A 54 -16.36 12.63 -15.89
CA GLU A 54 -16.07 13.57 -16.99
C GLU A 54 -14.58 13.57 -17.38
N HIS A 55 -13.70 13.52 -16.38
CA HIS A 55 -12.25 13.55 -16.58
C HIS A 55 -11.60 12.32 -15.96
N TYR A 56 -10.87 11.57 -16.78
CA TYR A 56 -10.13 10.37 -16.35
C TYR A 56 -8.83 10.25 -17.15
N LEU A 57 -7.87 9.52 -16.58
CA LEU A 57 -6.58 9.24 -17.24
C LEU A 57 -6.77 8.23 -18.36
N LYS A 58 -6.19 8.51 -19.53
CA LYS A 58 -6.20 7.59 -20.67
C LYS A 58 -5.05 6.59 -20.57
N TRP A 59 -5.33 5.34 -20.92
CA TRP A 59 -4.30 4.30 -20.96
C TRP A 59 -3.30 4.54 -22.09
N ASN A 60 -2.00 4.44 -21.78
CA ASN A 60 -0.93 4.40 -22.78
C ASN A 60 -0.41 2.97 -22.92
N SER A 61 -0.77 2.29 -23.99
CA SER A 61 -0.38 0.88 -24.23
C SER A 61 1.09 0.70 -24.62
N ARG A 62 1.83 1.78 -24.90
CA ARG A 62 3.26 1.70 -25.26
C ARG A 62 4.17 1.47 -24.05
N GLY A 63 3.67 1.67 -22.83
CA GLY A 63 4.48 1.64 -21.62
C GLY A 63 5.39 2.86 -21.46
N PRO A 64 6.06 2.99 -20.31
CA PRO A 64 7.06 4.02 -20.07
C PRO A 64 8.40 3.67 -20.75
N SER A 65 9.16 4.69 -21.12
CA SER A 65 10.55 4.58 -21.58
C SER A 65 11.50 5.30 -20.61
N ASP A 66 12.79 4.96 -20.66
CA ASP A 66 13.79 5.67 -19.88
C ASP A 66 13.84 7.16 -20.25
N GLY A 67 13.97 8.03 -19.25
CA GLY A 67 13.94 9.48 -19.40
C GLY A 67 12.56 10.12 -19.63
N ASP A 68 11.47 9.35 -19.66
CA ASP A 68 10.12 9.90 -19.79
C ASP A 68 9.74 10.79 -18.59
N LEU A 69 9.02 11.88 -18.87
CA LEU A 69 8.44 12.73 -17.83
C LEU A 69 7.28 12.03 -17.13
N ILE A 70 7.40 11.84 -15.81
CA ILE A 70 6.40 11.17 -14.98
C ILE A 70 5.81 12.17 -13.99
N PHE A 71 4.48 12.17 -13.89
CA PHE A 71 3.73 12.87 -12.84
C PHE A 71 3.02 11.84 -11.97
N VAL A 72 3.12 12.00 -10.65
CA VAL A 72 2.41 11.18 -9.67
C VAL A 72 1.56 12.09 -8.80
N SER A 73 0.25 11.82 -8.78
CA SER A 73 -0.70 12.51 -7.89
C SER A 73 -1.22 11.53 -6.85
N GLY A 74 -1.32 11.97 -5.60
CA GLY A 74 -1.84 11.15 -4.52
C GLY A 74 -2.06 11.96 -3.25
N ASN A 75 -2.30 11.24 -2.15
CA ASN A 75 -2.52 11.82 -0.83
C ASN A 75 -1.38 11.38 0.11
N PRO A 76 -0.17 11.98 0.04
CA PRO A 76 0.93 11.62 0.94
C PRO A 76 0.52 11.93 2.39
N GLY A 77 0.59 10.93 3.27
CA GLY A 77 0.06 11.04 4.63
C GLY A 77 0.88 11.93 5.55
N ARG A 78 2.20 11.71 5.62
CA ARG A 78 3.11 12.46 6.50
C ARG A 78 4.49 12.55 5.88
N THR A 79 5.15 13.70 6.12
CA THR A 79 6.59 13.85 5.94
C THR A 79 7.14 14.55 7.17
N ASP A 80 8.36 14.23 7.55
CA ASP A 80 9.04 14.81 8.71
C ASP A 80 10.16 15.76 8.28
N ARG A 81 9.90 16.56 7.22
CA ARG A 81 10.91 17.43 6.59
C ARG A 81 11.47 18.51 7.53
N GLN A 82 10.74 18.86 8.59
CA GLN A 82 11.09 19.91 9.53
C GLN A 82 11.82 19.40 10.78
N LEU A 83 12.14 18.10 10.87
CA LEU A 83 12.90 17.58 12.00
C LEU A 83 14.26 18.30 12.10
N THR A 84 14.58 18.69 13.33
CA THR A 84 15.92 19.14 13.71
C THR A 84 16.90 17.97 13.72
N VAL A 85 18.20 18.27 13.77
CA VAL A 85 19.25 17.24 13.86
C VAL A 85 19.11 16.40 15.14
N GLU A 86 18.72 17.03 16.26
CA GLU A 86 18.51 16.31 17.53
C GLU A 86 17.31 15.37 17.46
N GLU A 87 16.19 15.79 16.87
CA GLU A 87 15.02 14.92 16.68
C GLU A 87 15.31 13.78 15.69
N MET A 88 16.10 14.03 14.63
CA MET A 88 16.56 12.95 13.75
C MET A 88 17.46 11.95 14.49
N ALA A 89 18.30 12.41 15.43
CA ALA A 89 19.14 11.55 16.25
C ALA A 89 18.30 10.71 17.24
N ASP A 90 17.33 11.30 17.96
CA ASP A 90 16.43 10.52 18.84
C ASP A 90 15.63 9.48 18.05
N ARG A 91 15.18 9.84 16.84
CA ARG A 91 14.49 8.91 15.96
C ARG A 91 15.34 7.72 15.56
N ARG A 92 16.60 7.95 15.17
CA ARG A 92 17.56 6.91 14.81
C ARG A 92 17.93 6.03 16.01
N ASP A 93 18.24 6.64 17.15
CA ASP A 93 18.88 5.96 18.27
C ASP A 93 17.86 5.34 19.24
N ARG A 94 16.61 5.82 19.23
CA ARG A 94 15.61 5.41 20.22
C ARG A 94 14.27 5.01 19.60
N GLU A 95 13.64 5.87 18.79
CA GLU A 95 12.29 5.59 18.27
C GLU A 95 12.27 4.37 17.34
N VAL A 96 13.09 4.38 16.27
CA VAL A 96 13.11 3.31 15.27
C VAL A 96 13.53 1.96 15.90
N PRO A 97 14.59 1.87 16.71
CA PRO A 97 14.95 0.62 17.39
C PRO A 97 13.82 0.08 18.29
N THR A 98 13.15 0.95 19.04
CA THR A 98 12.01 0.55 19.90
C THR A 98 10.87 -0.03 19.07
N TRP A 99 10.56 0.58 17.93
CA TRP A 99 9.53 0.08 17.02
C TRP A 99 9.92 -1.24 16.38
N LEU A 100 11.17 -1.38 15.93
CA LEU A 100 11.66 -2.63 15.34
C LEU A 100 11.60 -3.78 16.35
N GLU A 101 12.01 -3.57 17.60
CA GLU A 101 11.92 -4.58 18.65
C GLU A 101 10.46 -4.96 18.92
N MET A 102 9.56 -3.98 19.01
CA MET A 102 8.13 -4.22 19.21
C MET A 102 7.53 -5.02 18.05
N PHE A 103 7.81 -4.64 16.80
CA PHE A 103 7.28 -5.33 15.63
C PHE A 103 7.83 -6.75 15.51
N ASN A 104 9.13 -6.95 15.73
CA ASN A 104 9.74 -8.29 15.71
C ASN A 104 9.10 -9.21 16.75
N ARG A 105 8.90 -8.73 17.99
CA ARG A 105 8.20 -9.52 19.02
C ARG A 105 6.79 -9.91 18.59
N ARG A 106 6.04 -8.97 18.02
CA ARG A 106 4.67 -9.22 17.56
C ARG A 106 4.63 -10.20 16.41
N GLU A 107 5.55 -10.06 15.46
CA GLU A 107 5.71 -10.97 14.32
C GLU A 107 5.92 -12.41 14.80
N VAL A 108 6.93 -12.64 15.66
CA VAL A 108 7.23 -13.97 16.22
C VAL A 108 6.03 -14.56 16.96
N LEU A 109 5.34 -13.75 17.76
CA LEU A 109 4.14 -14.18 18.49
C LEU A 109 3.00 -14.58 17.56
N LEU A 110 2.72 -13.79 16.52
CA LEU A 110 1.64 -14.05 15.58
C LEU A 110 1.95 -15.24 14.67
N GLN A 111 3.20 -15.39 14.22
CA GLN A 111 3.65 -16.55 13.45
C GLN A 111 3.50 -17.83 14.27
N ALA A 112 4.06 -17.88 15.49
CA ALA A 112 3.97 -19.05 16.36
C ALA A 112 2.53 -19.38 16.79
N TRP A 113 1.63 -18.40 16.83
CA TRP A 113 0.20 -18.64 17.06
C TRP A 113 -0.51 -19.17 15.80
N GLY A 114 -0.16 -18.63 14.64
CA GLY A 114 -0.68 -19.03 13.34
C GLY A 114 -0.34 -20.47 12.99
N GLU A 115 0.87 -20.94 13.31
CA GLU A 115 1.31 -22.33 13.06
C GLU A 115 0.48 -23.40 13.80
N ARG A 116 -0.27 -23.02 14.84
CA ARG A 116 -1.05 -23.96 15.65
C ARG A 116 -2.30 -24.49 14.96
N SER A 117 -2.86 -23.74 14.01
CA SER A 117 -4.02 -24.19 13.21
C SER A 117 -4.22 -23.35 11.96
N PHE A 118 -4.86 -23.93 10.95
CA PHE A 118 -5.24 -23.19 9.74
C PHE A 118 -6.08 -21.94 10.05
N GLU A 119 -7.04 -22.03 10.97
CA GLU A 119 -7.89 -20.89 11.33
C GLU A 119 -7.12 -19.78 12.06
N ASN A 120 -6.14 -20.13 12.89
CA ASN A 120 -5.25 -19.14 13.49
C ASN A 120 -4.40 -18.46 12.42
N ALA A 121 -3.81 -19.24 11.50
CA ALA A 121 -3.04 -18.69 10.38
C ALA A 121 -3.87 -17.72 9.53
N ARG A 122 -5.15 -18.04 9.27
CA ARG A 122 -6.07 -17.17 8.54
C ARG A 122 -6.37 -15.86 9.28
N ARG A 123 -6.42 -15.88 10.61
CA ARG A 123 -6.68 -14.70 11.45
C ARG A 123 -5.45 -13.86 11.76
N ALA A 124 -4.27 -14.48 11.71
CA ALA A 124 -2.99 -13.80 11.94
C ALA A 124 -2.54 -12.98 10.72
N ARG A 125 -3.08 -13.32 9.54
CA ARG A 125 -2.91 -12.60 8.28
C ARG A 125 -3.87 -11.43 8.15
#